data_AF-A0A521WG39-F1
#
_entry.id   AF-A0A521WG39-F1
#
_cell.length_a   1.000
_cell.length_b   1.000
_cell.length_c   1.000
_cell.angle_alpha   90.00
_cell.angle_beta   90.00
_cell.angle_gamma   90.00
#
_symmetry.space_group_name_H-M   'P 1'
#
loop_
_entity.id
_entity.type
_entity.pdbx_description
1 polymer ?
#
loop_
_entity_poly.entity_id
_entity_poly.type
_entity_poly.pdbx_seq_one_letter_code
_entity_poly.pdbx_strand_id
1 'polypeptide(L)'
;MTWLQSVFSRRCPALRRGWNGAAVLLAAFVLSSPARAEDEYRVADEYSRQVAALSGYASGLSYHPDGALAGLTLGNGVLHTQVQNARGLPARITAAKSGSAALVDEYYSYDANGNVTAISDGSGGGASRSLSWDGLDRLTQAGGLWGNASYTYDALDNLVSADQGSRQYRYRYDAANRLSRIEDPAGALQISYGYNAAGDPVSRNGSGYTWDAAHRLRAIASLASYGYDGHGRRIRETPQGGTTRYPVYDRDGRRLYTRGPNGEQ
;
A
#
# COMPACT_ATOMS: atom_id res chain seq x y z
N MET A 1 -12.59 5.23 6.50
CA MET A 1 -11.53 6.14 6.01
C MET A 1 -10.15 5.61 6.41
N THR A 2 -9.74 4.49 5.83
CA THR A 2 -8.35 3.98 5.84
C THR A 2 -8.25 2.83 4.83
N TRP A 3 -8.50 3.13 3.55
CA TRP A 3 -8.32 2.18 2.44
C TRP A 3 -7.96 2.97 1.18
N LEU A 4 -6.76 3.55 1.17
CA LEU A 4 -6.20 4.26 0.01
C LEU A 4 -4.67 4.14 -0.04
N GLN A 5 -4.11 3.08 0.56
CA GLN A 5 -2.67 2.84 0.59
C GLN A 5 -2.21 1.52 -0.06
N SER A 6 -3.07 0.77 -0.75
CA SER A 6 -2.67 -0.55 -1.29
C SER A 6 -2.62 -0.69 -2.82
N VAL A 7 -2.60 0.40 -3.59
CA VAL A 7 -2.54 0.31 -5.08
C VAL A 7 -1.43 1.21 -5.66
N PHE A 8 -0.27 1.26 -5.00
CA PHE A 8 0.93 1.84 -5.59
C PHE A 8 2.09 0.88 -5.42
N SER A 9 2.24 -0.03 -6.39
CA SER A 9 3.54 -0.65 -6.71
C SER A 9 3.40 -1.48 -7.98
N ARG A 10 3.92 -0.94 -9.08
CA ARG A 10 4.77 -1.60 -10.11
C ARG A 10 4.48 -1.03 -11.49
N ARG A 11 5.40 -0.20 -11.99
CA ARG A 11 6.12 -0.40 -13.27
C ARG A 11 7.00 0.81 -13.58
N CYS A 12 8.31 0.63 -13.43
CA CYS A 12 9.33 1.35 -14.19
C CYS A 12 10.21 0.29 -14.86
N PRO A 13 10.25 0.19 -16.20
CA PRO A 13 11.24 -0.62 -16.90
C PRO A 13 12.29 0.31 -17.52
N ALA A 14 13.49 0.36 -16.93
CA ALA A 14 14.65 0.91 -17.60
C ALA A 14 15.83 -0.06 -17.44
N LEU A 15 16.35 -0.45 -18.62
CA LEU A 15 17.65 -1.07 -18.92
C LEU A 15 17.64 -2.56 -19.29
N ARG A 16 17.39 -2.79 -20.58
CA ARG A 16 17.99 -3.87 -21.38
C ARG A 16 19.44 -3.53 -21.71
N ARG A 17 20.36 -4.49 -21.52
CA ARG A 17 21.59 -4.83 -22.29
C ARG A 17 22.26 -5.98 -21.51
N GLY A 18 22.63 -7.13 -22.06
CA GLY A 18 22.62 -7.62 -23.43
C GLY A 18 22.58 -9.15 -23.45
N TRP A 19 22.22 -9.66 -24.63
CA TRP A 19 22.13 -11.07 -24.99
C TRP A 19 23.50 -11.71 -25.24
N ASN A 20 23.56 -13.04 -25.08
CA ASN A 20 24.09 -14.07 -25.99
C ASN A 20 23.88 -15.41 -25.25
N GLY A 21 23.34 -16.52 -25.76
CA GLY A 21 22.94 -17.01 -27.08
C GLY A 21 23.01 -18.56 -26.99
N ALA A 22 22.03 -19.28 -27.56
CA ALA A 22 21.99 -20.73 -27.88
C ALA A 22 22.16 -21.75 -26.71
N ALA A 23 21.13 -22.53 -26.32
CA ALA A 23 20.52 -23.71 -26.97
C ALA A 23 21.24 -25.07 -26.70
N VAL A 24 20.52 -25.93 -25.96
CA VAL A 24 20.26 -27.38 -26.20
C VAL A 24 21.31 -28.47 -25.83
N LEU A 25 20.85 -29.33 -24.90
CA LEU A 25 21.04 -30.79 -24.62
C LEU A 25 22.41 -31.47 -24.32
N LEU A 26 22.41 -32.06 -23.09
CA LEU A 26 22.73 -33.44 -22.68
C LEU A 26 24.18 -34.01 -22.62
N ALA A 27 24.65 -34.12 -21.36
CA ALA A 27 25.35 -35.23 -20.68
C ALA A 27 26.76 -35.72 -21.11
N ALA A 28 27.72 -35.56 -20.19
CA ALA A 28 28.68 -36.59 -19.79
C ALA A 28 29.22 -36.32 -18.35
N PHE A 29 29.58 -37.40 -17.66
CA PHE A 29 29.57 -37.60 -16.22
C PHE A 29 30.99 -37.85 -15.70
N VAL A 30 31.50 -37.13 -14.67
CA VAL A 30 32.56 -37.62 -13.76
C VAL A 30 32.41 -36.99 -12.35
N LEU A 31 31.81 -37.78 -11.47
CA LEU A 31 32.17 -38.06 -10.06
C LEU A 31 32.68 -36.91 -9.18
N SER A 32 31.74 -36.32 -8.41
CA SER A 32 31.99 -35.97 -7.01
C SER A 32 30.70 -36.12 -6.20
N SER A 33 30.62 -37.20 -5.41
CA SER A 33 29.74 -37.40 -4.24
C SER A 33 28.21 -37.42 -4.48
N PRO A 34 27.53 -38.58 -4.37
CA PRO A 34 26.06 -38.67 -4.48
C PRO A 34 25.27 -38.00 -3.33
N ALA A 35 25.95 -37.49 -2.31
CA ALA A 35 25.30 -36.87 -1.15
C ALA A 35 25.04 -35.36 -1.28
N ARG A 36 25.46 -34.71 -2.38
CA ARG A 36 25.32 -33.24 -2.54
C ARG A 36 24.30 -32.79 -3.58
N ALA A 37 23.73 -33.71 -4.37
CA ALA A 37 22.71 -33.39 -5.37
C ALA A 37 21.26 -33.49 -4.83
N GLU A 38 21.03 -34.20 -3.72
CA GLU A 38 19.68 -34.34 -3.14
C GLU A 38 19.27 -33.14 -2.26
N ASP A 39 20.24 -32.44 -1.65
CA ASP A 39 19.95 -31.27 -0.83
C ASP A 39 19.71 -30.00 -1.67
N GLU A 40 20.27 -29.91 -2.88
CA GLU A 40 20.03 -28.76 -3.77
C GLU A 40 18.66 -28.87 -4.49
N TYR A 41 18.12 -30.07 -4.64
CA TYR A 41 16.77 -30.29 -5.19
C TYR A 41 15.65 -30.15 -4.13
N ARG A 42 15.96 -30.36 -2.85
CA ARG A 42 14.99 -30.18 -1.75
C ARG A 42 14.69 -28.72 -1.42
N VAL A 43 15.63 -27.80 -1.67
CA VAL A 43 15.42 -26.37 -1.40
C VAL A 43 14.50 -25.73 -2.45
N ALA A 44 14.51 -26.20 -3.71
CA ALA A 44 13.58 -25.69 -4.73
C ALA A 44 12.12 -26.09 -4.45
N ASP A 45 11.90 -27.28 -3.88
CA ASP A 45 10.57 -27.83 -3.62
C ASP A 45 9.85 -27.16 -2.44
N GLU A 46 10.58 -26.48 -1.55
CA GLU A 46 10.03 -25.79 -0.37
C GLU A 46 9.61 -24.34 -0.64
N TYR A 47 10.19 -23.68 -1.66
CA TYR A 47 9.80 -22.32 -2.07
C TYR A 47 8.64 -22.27 -3.08
N SER A 48 8.27 -23.40 -3.68
CA SER A 48 7.12 -23.52 -4.59
C SER A 48 5.92 -24.24 -3.96
N ARG A 49 5.99 -24.66 -2.69
CA ARG A 49 4.86 -25.28 -2.00
C ARG A 49 3.82 -24.24 -1.63
N GLN A 50 2.81 -24.15 -2.49
CA GLN A 50 1.56 -23.47 -2.21
C GLN A 50 0.99 -23.93 -0.87
N VAL A 51 0.74 -22.99 0.03
CA VAL A 51 0.25 -23.26 1.38
C VAL A 51 -1.18 -23.77 1.29
N ALA A 52 -1.45 -24.99 1.73
CA ALA A 52 -2.80 -25.57 1.68
C ALA A 52 -3.69 -25.15 2.87
N ALA A 53 -3.08 -24.79 4.01
CA ALA A 53 -3.78 -24.37 5.22
C ALA A 53 -2.89 -23.53 6.14
N LEU A 54 -3.53 -22.66 6.94
CA LEU A 54 -2.94 -21.93 8.05
C LEU A 54 -3.72 -22.34 9.30
N SER A 55 -3.13 -23.17 10.15
CA SER A 55 -3.82 -23.76 11.31
C SER A 55 -4.50 -22.68 12.17
N GLY A 56 -5.81 -22.82 12.39
CA GLY A 56 -6.63 -21.88 13.14
C GLY A 56 -7.12 -20.64 12.36
N TYR A 57 -6.58 -20.37 11.17
CA TYR A 57 -6.87 -19.14 10.42
C TYR A 57 -7.52 -19.38 9.05
N ALA A 58 -7.07 -20.37 8.29
CA ALA A 58 -7.61 -20.67 6.97
C ALA A 58 -7.34 -22.12 6.55
N SER A 59 -8.22 -22.68 5.73
CA SER A 59 -8.10 -24.01 5.15
C SER A 59 -8.58 -24.02 3.70
N GLY A 60 -8.28 -25.08 2.96
CA GLY A 60 -8.75 -25.25 1.58
C GLY A 60 -8.22 -24.16 0.64
N LEU A 61 -7.00 -23.69 0.86
CA LEU A 61 -6.35 -22.74 -0.04
C LEU A 61 -6.15 -23.42 -1.40
N SER A 62 -6.56 -22.72 -2.44
CA SER A 62 -6.40 -23.12 -3.83
C SER A 62 -5.87 -21.95 -4.63
N TYR A 63 -5.22 -22.25 -5.75
CA TYR A 63 -4.50 -21.26 -6.53
C TYR A 63 -4.82 -21.43 -8.02
N HIS A 64 -4.82 -20.31 -8.73
CA HIS A 64 -4.80 -20.28 -10.18
C HIS A 64 -3.43 -20.75 -10.71
N PRO A 65 -3.34 -21.12 -12.01
CA PRO A 65 -2.07 -21.58 -12.60
C PRO A 65 -0.92 -20.56 -12.53
N ASP A 66 -1.24 -19.28 -12.42
CA ASP A 66 -0.27 -18.19 -12.24
C ASP A 66 0.19 -18.01 -10.78
N GLY A 67 -0.31 -18.85 -9.86
CA GLY A 67 -0.01 -18.82 -8.44
C GLY A 67 -0.86 -17.84 -7.63
N ALA A 68 -1.81 -17.12 -8.24
CA ALA A 68 -2.73 -16.26 -7.50
C ALA A 68 -3.72 -17.09 -6.68
N LEU A 69 -4.14 -16.59 -5.51
CA LEU A 69 -5.14 -17.28 -4.67
C LEU A 69 -6.49 -17.36 -5.40
N ALA A 70 -7.00 -18.57 -5.61
CA ALA A 70 -8.30 -18.85 -6.23
C ALA A 70 -9.41 -19.02 -5.18
N GLY A 71 -9.07 -19.47 -3.98
CA GLY A 71 -10.04 -19.55 -2.89
C GLY A 71 -9.47 -20.08 -1.59
N LEU A 72 -10.15 -19.79 -0.48
CA LEU A 72 -9.86 -20.32 0.85
C LEU A 72 -11.11 -20.27 1.73
N THR A 73 -11.15 -21.09 2.77
CA THR A 73 -12.14 -21.01 3.85
C THR A 73 -11.45 -20.43 5.08
N LEU A 74 -11.93 -19.30 5.58
CA LEU A 74 -11.44 -18.67 6.80
C LEU A 74 -11.83 -19.49 8.04
N GLY A 75 -11.10 -19.35 9.14
CA GLY A 75 -11.38 -20.05 10.41
C GLY A 75 -12.76 -19.76 10.99
N ASN A 76 -13.41 -18.67 10.58
CA ASN A 76 -14.79 -18.33 10.91
C ASN A 76 -15.84 -18.99 9.99
N GLY A 77 -15.42 -19.83 9.04
CA GLY A 77 -16.26 -20.57 8.10
C GLY A 77 -16.70 -19.80 6.86
N VAL A 78 -16.16 -18.60 6.61
CA VAL A 78 -16.44 -17.85 5.37
C VAL A 78 -15.57 -18.39 4.24
N LEU A 79 -16.21 -18.83 3.16
CA LEU A 79 -15.55 -19.20 1.91
C LEU A 79 -15.30 -17.93 1.09
N HIS A 80 -14.04 -17.67 0.78
CA HIS A 80 -13.60 -16.65 -0.16
C HIS A 80 -13.20 -17.31 -1.47
N THR A 81 -13.68 -16.81 -2.60
CA THR A 81 -13.31 -17.27 -3.94
C THR A 81 -12.94 -16.09 -4.83
N GLN A 82 -12.02 -16.35 -5.77
CA GLN A 82 -11.60 -15.42 -6.81
C GLN A 82 -11.67 -16.15 -8.15
N VAL A 83 -12.26 -15.48 -9.13
CA VAL A 83 -12.24 -15.89 -10.54
C VAL A 83 -11.39 -14.90 -11.30
N GLN A 84 -10.54 -15.35 -12.22
CA GLN A 84 -9.77 -14.49 -13.11
C GLN A 84 -10.41 -14.40 -14.51
N ASN A 85 -10.22 -13.28 -15.19
CA ASN A 85 -10.52 -13.14 -16.62
C ASN A 85 -9.39 -13.72 -17.48
N ALA A 86 -9.53 -13.66 -18.81
CA ALA A 86 -8.54 -14.19 -19.76
C ALA A 86 -7.16 -13.50 -19.68
N ARG A 87 -7.04 -12.35 -19.02
CA ARG A 87 -5.77 -11.64 -18.77
C ARG A 87 -5.12 -12.05 -17.44
N GLY A 88 -5.71 -12.96 -16.69
CA GLY A 88 -5.27 -13.32 -15.33
C GLY A 88 -5.64 -12.28 -14.26
N LEU A 89 -6.45 -11.26 -14.60
CA LEU A 89 -6.89 -10.25 -13.63
C LEU A 89 -8.16 -10.72 -12.91
N PRO A 90 -8.37 -10.38 -11.62
CA PRO A 90 -9.59 -10.73 -10.89
C PRO A 90 -10.84 -10.28 -11.65
N ALA A 91 -11.74 -11.18 -12.03
CA ALA A 91 -13.01 -10.87 -12.67
C ALA A 91 -14.16 -10.82 -11.65
N ARG A 92 -14.12 -11.70 -10.66
CA ARG A 92 -15.11 -11.77 -9.60
C ARG A 92 -14.48 -12.20 -8.28
N ILE A 93 -14.87 -11.56 -7.20
CA ILE A 93 -14.50 -11.96 -5.83
C ILE A 93 -15.78 -12.17 -5.04
N THR A 94 -15.90 -13.32 -4.38
CA THR A 94 -17.06 -13.64 -3.55
C THR A 94 -16.59 -14.06 -2.16
N ALA A 95 -17.27 -13.60 -1.11
CA ALA A 95 -17.09 -14.09 0.25
C ALA A 95 -18.46 -14.40 0.85
N ALA A 96 -18.70 -15.65 1.23
CA ALA A 96 -19.98 -16.07 1.79
C ALA A 96 -19.80 -17.18 2.83
N LYS A 97 -20.68 -17.19 3.82
CA LYS A 97 -20.86 -18.37 4.68
C LYS A 97 -21.82 -19.33 3.99
N SER A 98 -21.58 -20.63 4.08
CA SER A 98 -22.46 -21.64 3.47
C SER A 98 -23.93 -21.44 3.90
N GLY A 99 -24.83 -21.48 2.93
CA GLY A 99 -26.28 -21.27 3.14
C GLY A 99 -26.69 -19.83 3.50
N SER A 100 -25.77 -18.86 3.46
CA SER A 100 -26.05 -17.44 3.73
C SER A 100 -25.91 -16.60 2.46
N ALA A 101 -26.51 -15.41 2.45
CA ALA A 101 -26.24 -14.42 1.42
C ALA A 101 -24.73 -14.07 1.37
N ALA A 102 -24.26 -13.66 0.20
CA ALA A 102 -22.88 -13.24 0.03
C ALA A 102 -22.61 -11.98 0.87
N LEU A 103 -21.53 -12.00 1.65
CA LEU A 103 -21.01 -10.85 2.38
C LEU A 103 -20.29 -9.89 1.44
N VAL A 104 -19.66 -10.45 0.40
CA VAL A 104 -18.99 -9.74 -0.69
C VAL A 104 -19.33 -10.48 -1.97
N ASP A 105 -19.76 -9.76 -3.01
CA ASP A 105 -19.81 -10.28 -4.37
C ASP A 105 -19.48 -9.15 -5.34
N GLU A 106 -18.25 -9.09 -5.80
CA GLU A 106 -17.72 -7.97 -6.57
C GLU A 106 -17.31 -8.41 -7.96
N TYR A 107 -17.84 -7.75 -8.99
CA TYR A 107 -17.47 -7.97 -10.39
C TYR A 107 -16.59 -6.83 -10.88
N TYR A 108 -15.43 -7.17 -11.44
CA TYR A 108 -14.41 -6.22 -11.84
C TYR A 108 -14.37 -6.06 -13.35
N SER A 109 -14.37 -4.81 -13.81
CA SER A 109 -14.15 -4.44 -15.21
C SER A 109 -12.84 -3.67 -15.34
N TYR A 110 -12.17 -3.81 -16.49
CA TYR A 110 -10.87 -3.21 -16.74
C TYR A 110 -10.80 -2.56 -18.11
N ASP A 111 -10.00 -1.51 -18.23
CA ASP A 111 -9.56 -1.01 -19.54
C ASP A 111 -8.44 -1.88 -20.14
N ALA A 112 -7.94 -1.50 -21.32
CA ALA A 112 -6.88 -2.22 -22.02
C ALA A 112 -5.55 -2.24 -21.25
N ASN A 113 -5.25 -1.20 -20.46
CA ASN A 113 -4.02 -1.09 -19.66
C ASN A 113 -4.12 -1.91 -18.35
N GLY A 114 -5.32 -2.32 -17.97
CA GLY A 114 -5.57 -3.09 -16.75
C GLY A 114 -5.98 -2.24 -15.56
N ASN A 115 -6.37 -0.99 -15.78
CA ASN A 115 -6.96 -0.17 -14.74
C ASN A 115 -8.41 -0.60 -14.51
N VAL A 116 -8.83 -0.68 -13.25
CA VAL A 116 -10.21 -1.03 -12.90
C VAL A 116 -11.13 0.10 -13.32
N THR A 117 -12.14 -0.16 -14.14
CA THR A 117 -13.12 0.84 -14.60
C THR A 117 -14.46 0.74 -13.86
N ALA A 118 -14.77 -0.44 -13.33
CA ALA A 118 -15.95 -0.63 -12.48
C ALA A 118 -15.74 -1.78 -11.48
N ILE A 119 -16.37 -1.63 -10.32
CA ILE A 119 -16.56 -2.70 -9.34
C ILE A 119 -18.05 -2.77 -9.06
N SER A 120 -18.74 -3.74 -9.66
CA SER A 120 -20.19 -3.90 -9.48
C SER A 120 -20.45 -4.79 -8.27
N ASP A 121 -21.29 -4.32 -7.35
CA ASP A 121 -21.67 -5.06 -6.14
C ASP A 121 -22.91 -5.95 -6.42
N GLY A 122 -22.69 -7.26 -6.46
CA GLY A 122 -23.71 -8.30 -6.58
C GLY A 122 -24.27 -8.81 -5.26
N SER A 123 -23.78 -8.33 -4.10
CA SER A 123 -24.27 -8.76 -2.79
C SER A 123 -25.66 -8.19 -2.45
N GLY A 124 -26.17 -7.28 -3.29
CA GLY A 124 -27.47 -6.62 -3.13
C GLY A 124 -27.39 -5.30 -2.34
N GLY A 125 -26.21 -4.90 -1.86
CA GLY A 125 -26.00 -3.65 -1.12
C GLY A 125 -25.96 -2.39 -1.99
N GLY A 126 -25.90 -2.53 -3.32
CA GLY A 126 -25.82 -1.40 -4.25
C GLY A 126 -24.52 -0.60 -4.14
N ALA A 127 -23.46 -1.18 -3.55
CA ALA A 127 -22.17 -0.53 -3.34
C ALA A 127 -21.26 -0.58 -4.58
N SER A 128 -21.84 -0.38 -5.77
CA SER A 128 -21.10 -0.35 -7.02
C SER A 128 -20.22 0.90 -7.13
N ARG A 129 -19.08 0.76 -7.80
CA ARG A 129 -18.10 1.82 -8.03
C ARG A 129 -17.79 1.96 -9.52
N SER A 130 -17.55 3.20 -9.96
CA SER A 130 -17.02 3.52 -11.27
C SER A 130 -15.70 4.28 -11.15
N LEU A 131 -14.78 4.04 -12.07
CA LEU A 131 -13.48 4.71 -12.11
C LEU A 131 -13.13 5.04 -13.57
N SER A 132 -12.58 6.23 -13.79
CA SER A 132 -12.09 6.67 -15.10
C SER A 132 -10.63 7.09 -15.01
N TRP A 133 -9.90 6.90 -16.10
CA TRP A 133 -8.46 7.09 -16.15
C TRP A 133 -8.10 7.97 -17.36
N ASP A 134 -7.04 8.77 -17.25
CA ASP A 134 -6.47 9.44 -18.42
C ASP A 134 -5.47 8.55 -19.16
N GLY A 135 -4.91 9.06 -20.26
CA GLY A 135 -3.96 8.32 -21.09
C GLY A 135 -2.61 8.02 -20.44
N LEU A 136 -2.37 8.49 -19.20
CA LEU A 136 -1.18 8.18 -18.40
C LEU A 136 -1.52 7.23 -17.24
N ASP A 137 -2.68 6.55 -17.29
CA ASP A 137 -3.17 5.64 -16.26
C ASP A 137 -3.43 6.30 -14.90
N ARG A 138 -3.86 7.57 -14.92
CA ARG A 138 -4.15 8.34 -13.69
C ARG A 138 -5.64 8.50 -13.47
N LEU A 139 -6.09 8.26 -12.25
CA LEU A 139 -7.50 8.31 -11.89
C LEU A 139 -8.05 9.72 -12.08
N THR A 140 -8.97 9.93 -13.00
CA THR A 140 -9.59 11.24 -13.24
C THR A 140 -10.97 11.37 -12.62
N GLN A 141 -11.68 10.26 -12.44
CA GLN A 141 -13.00 10.24 -11.80
C GLN A 141 -13.22 8.97 -11.00
N ALA A 142 -13.93 9.09 -9.89
CA ALA A 142 -14.40 7.95 -9.12
C ALA A 142 -15.84 8.20 -8.64
N GLY A 143 -16.71 7.21 -8.79
CA GLY A 143 -18.09 7.25 -8.32
C GLY A 143 -18.39 6.07 -7.39
N GLY A 144 -19.30 6.27 -6.44
CA GLY A 144 -19.81 5.23 -5.56
C GLY A 144 -20.80 5.78 -4.54
N LEU A 145 -21.08 5.02 -3.48
CA LEU A 145 -21.98 5.45 -2.40
C LEU A 145 -21.50 6.71 -1.66
N TRP A 146 -20.22 7.05 -1.76
CA TRP A 146 -19.64 8.29 -1.23
C TRP A 146 -19.86 9.50 -2.14
N GLY A 147 -20.57 9.35 -3.25
CA GLY A 147 -20.76 10.36 -4.28
C GLY A 147 -19.70 10.27 -5.39
N ASN A 148 -19.56 11.37 -6.13
CA ASN A 148 -18.62 11.48 -7.23
C ASN A 148 -17.40 12.31 -6.81
N ALA A 149 -16.24 11.88 -7.28
CA ALA A 149 -15.00 12.60 -7.17
C ALA A 149 -14.34 12.78 -8.54
N SER A 150 -13.64 13.90 -8.72
CA SER A 150 -12.81 14.14 -9.89
C SER A 150 -11.43 14.65 -9.50
N TYR A 151 -10.44 14.31 -10.31
CA TYR A 151 -9.04 14.61 -10.07
C TYR A 151 -8.40 15.15 -11.35
N THR A 152 -7.51 16.12 -11.18
CA THR A 152 -6.73 16.68 -12.30
C THR A 152 -5.28 16.75 -11.92
N TYR A 153 -4.41 16.64 -12.91
CA TYR A 153 -2.98 16.56 -12.73
C TYR A 153 -2.27 17.54 -13.66
N ASP A 154 -1.09 17.99 -13.27
CA ASP A 154 -0.20 18.71 -14.19
C ASP A 154 0.65 17.73 -15.03
N ALA A 155 1.52 18.31 -15.86
CA ALA A 155 2.42 17.58 -16.75
C ALA A 155 3.57 16.87 -16.02
N LEU A 156 3.84 17.21 -14.75
CA LEU A 156 4.85 16.59 -13.91
C LEU A 156 4.26 15.49 -13.01
N ASP A 157 3.02 15.10 -13.29
CA ASP A 157 2.27 14.08 -12.58
C ASP A 157 1.81 14.46 -11.17
N ASN A 158 1.77 15.75 -10.86
CA ASN A 158 1.26 16.20 -9.59
C ASN A 158 -0.26 16.32 -9.62
N LEU A 159 -0.94 15.89 -8.55
CA LEU A 159 -2.36 16.17 -8.35
C LEU A 159 -2.56 17.67 -8.13
N VAL A 160 -3.35 18.35 -8.97
CA VAL A 160 -3.59 19.80 -8.89
C VAL A 160 -4.96 20.12 -8.30
N SER A 161 -5.96 19.27 -8.54
CA SER A 161 -7.31 19.43 -8.01
C SER A 161 -7.90 18.09 -7.61
N ALA A 162 -8.61 18.07 -6.49
CA ALA A 162 -9.52 17.00 -6.11
C ALA A 162 -10.87 17.60 -5.73
N ASP A 163 -11.90 17.29 -6.51
CA ASP A 163 -13.29 17.61 -6.20
C ASP A 163 -13.95 16.34 -5.65
N GLN A 164 -14.55 16.41 -4.47
CA GLN A 164 -15.25 15.32 -3.80
C GLN A 164 -16.64 15.80 -3.35
N GLY A 165 -17.35 16.51 -4.23
CA GLY A 165 -18.67 17.07 -3.96
C GLY A 165 -18.57 18.34 -3.11
N SER A 166 -18.93 18.27 -1.84
CA SER A 166 -18.89 19.44 -0.94
C SER A 166 -17.48 19.83 -0.50
N ARG A 167 -16.47 19.01 -0.81
CA ARG A 167 -15.07 19.25 -0.46
C ARG A 167 -14.25 19.34 -1.73
N GLN A 168 -13.66 20.51 -1.95
CA GLN A 168 -12.80 20.79 -3.09
C GLN A 168 -11.42 21.20 -2.58
N TYR A 169 -10.39 20.62 -3.16
CA TYR A 169 -9.00 20.88 -2.81
C TYR A 169 -8.22 21.27 -4.07
N ARG A 170 -7.38 22.29 -3.93
CA ARG A 170 -6.35 22.69 -4.90
C ARG A 170 -5.00 22.50 -4.25
N TYR A 171 -4.09 21.88 -4.98
CA TYR A 171 -2.74 21.60 -4.54
C TYR A 171 -1.78 22.44 -5.36
N ARG A 172 -0.83 23.08 -4.68
CA ARG A 172 0.20 23.92 -5.30
C ARG A 172 1.56 23.35 -4.96
N TYR A 173 2.47 23.48 -5.90
CA TYR A 173 3.83 22.98 -5.79
C TYR A 173 4.81 24.13 -5.90
N ASP A 174 5.95 24.04 -5.21
CA ASP A 174 7.06 24.97 -5.38
C ASP A 174 7.88 24.64 -6.63
N ALA A 175 8.88 25.46 -6.94
CA ALA A 175 9.75 25.27 -8.10
C ALA A 175 10.60 23.98 -8.04
N ALA A 176 10.72 23.36 -6.86
CA ALA A 176 11.39 22.07 -6.67
C ALA A 176 10.41 20.89 -6.71
N ASN A 177 9.17 21.12 -7.18
CA ASN A 177 8.10 20.14 -7.28
C ASN A 177 7.64 19.55 -5.93
N ARG A 178 7.69 20.34 -4.85
CA ARG A 178 7.23 19.94 -3.51
C ARG A 178 5.92 20.62 -3.17
N LEU A 179 5.01 19.92 -2.51
CA LEU A 179 3.70 20.45 -2.12
C LEU A 179 3.86 21.69 -1.22
N SER A 180 3.57 22.87 -1.74
CA SER A 180 3.72 24.14 -1.02
C SER A 180 2.41 24.62 -0.39
N ARG A 181 1.27 24.23 -0.95
CA ARG A 181 -0.05 24.63 -0.43
C ARG A 181 -1.15 23.63 -0.75
N ILE A 182 -2.09 23.48 0.18
CA ILE A 182 -3.42 22.92 -0.04
C ILE A 182 -4.44 24.00 0.30
N GLU A 183 -5.35 24.31 -0.62
CA GLU A 183 -6.38 25.32 -0.41
C GLU A 183 -7.74 24.80 -0.90
N ASP A 184 -8.84 25.25 -0.31
CA ASP A 184 -10.14 25.09 -0.96
C ASP A 184 -10.45 26.31 -1.86
N PRO A 185 -11.30 26.17 -2.89
CA PRO A 185 -11.67 27.28 -3.76
C PRO A 185 -12.41 28.43 -3.04
N ALA A 186 -13.04 28.14 -1.90
CA ALA A 186 -13.78 29.11 -1.09
C ALA A 186 -12.86 29.96 -0.18
N GLY A 187 -11.58 29.58 -0.06
CA GLY A 187 -10.57 30.22 0.79
C GLY A 187 -10.67 29.87 2.28
N ALA A 188 -11.57 28.97 2.70
CA ALA A 188 -11.75 28.64 4.12
C ALA A 188 -10.63 27.73 4.64
N LEU A 189 -10.15 26.82 3.80
CA LEU A 189 -8.98 25.99 4.05
C LEU A 189 -7.75 26.60 3.38
N GLN A 190 -6.71 26.82 4.18
CA GLN A 190 -5.37 27.13 3.69
C GLN A 190 -4.33 26.41 4.54
N ILE A 191 -3.68 25.42 3.94
CA ILE A 191 -2.53 24.72 4.51
C ILE A 191 -1.30 25.09 3.71
N SER A 192 -0.26 25.62 4.34
CA SER A 192 1.01 25.97 3.71
C SER A 192 2.16 25.15 4.27
N TYR A 193 3.13 24.87 3.41
CA TYR A 193 4.35 24.14 3.77
C TYR A 193 5.59 24.96 3.39
N GLY A 194 6.59 24.90 4.24
CA GLY A 194 7.94 25.42 3.97
C GLY A 194 8.95 24.29 4.10
N TYR A 195 10.03 24.35 3.32
CA TYR A 195 11.04 23.29 3.25
C TYR A 195 12.45 23.85 3.35
N ASN A 196 13.37 23.05 3.90
CA ASN A 196 14.80 23.34 3.82
C ASN A 196 15.38 22.90 2.45
N ALA A 197 16.68 23.11 2.25
CA ALA A 197 17.39 22.71 1.03
C ALA A 197 17.48 21.19 0.84
N ALA A 198 17.43 20.41 1.93
CA ALA A 198 17.44 18.96 1.88
C ALA A 198 16.05 18.34 1.58
N GLY A 199 15.00 19.17 1.55
CA GLY A 199 13.64 18.72 1.28
C GLY A 199 12.81 18.38 2.53
N ASP A 200 13.33 18.59 3.74
CA ASP A 200 12.55 18.37 4.95
C ASP A 200 11.54 19.52 5.15
N PRO A 201 10.26 19.21 5.49
CA PRO A 201 9.30 20.24 5.85
C PRO A 201 9.75 20.95 7.13
N VAL A 202 10.05 22.24 7.06
CA VAL A 202 10.43 23.08 8.22
C VAL A 202 9.28 23.92 8.74
N SER A 203 8.15 23.97 8.04
CA SER A 203 6.96 24.67 8.50
C SER A 203 5.69 24.02 7.96
N ARG A 204 4.65 24.00 8.79
CA ARG A 204 3.26 23.79 8.36
C ARG A 204 2.38 24.84 9.00
N ASN A 205 1.71 25.67 8.20
CA ASN A 205 0.85 26.77 8.68
C ASN A 205 1.57 27.71 9.66
N GLY A 206 2.87 27.94 9.45
CA GLY A 206 3.70 28.74 10.36
C GLY A 206 4.26 27.96 11.56
N SER A 207 3.74 26.77 11.90
CA SER A 207 4.31 25.91 12.94
C SER A 207 5.64 25.31 12.46
N GLY A 208 6.74 25.69 13.11
CA GLY A 208 8.10 25.29 12.74
C GLY A 208 8.43 23.85 13.10
N TYR A 209 9.12 23.13 12.23
CA TYR A 209 9.58 21.76 12.44
C TYR A 209 11.11 21.75 12.49
N THR A 210 11.68 20.94 13.38
CA THR A 210 13.13 20.76 13.49
C THR A 210 13.51 19.31 13.24
N TRP A 211 14.64 19.11 12.57
CA TRP A 211 15.13 17.81 12.14
C TRP A 211 16.57 17.64 12.64
N ASP A 212 16.98 16.41 12.89
CA ASP A 212 18.40 16.12 13.10
C ASP A 212 19.11 15.82 11.76
N ALA A 213 20.43 15.68 11.81
CA ALA A 213 21.26 15.43 10.63
C ALA A 213 20.95 14.10 9.90
N ALA A 214 20.17 13.21 10.52
CA ALA A 214 19.71 11.96 9.92
C ALA A 214 18.28 12.08 9.34
N HIS A 215 17.78 13.31 9.14
CA HIS A 215 16.44 13.61 8.64
C HIS A 215 15.31 13.02 9.51
N ARG A 216 15.50 13.01 10.84
CA ARG A 216 14.47 12.58 11.80
C ARG A 216 13.88 13.79 12.51
N LEU A 217 12.55 13.88 12.55
CA LEU A 217 11.81 14.99 13.17
C LEU A 217 12.09 15.04 14.68
N ARG A 218 12.67 16.13 15.16
CA ARG A 218 13.04 16.36 16.56
C ARG A 218 12.02 17.20 17.32
N ALA A 219 11.35 18.13 16.66
CA ALA A 219 10.28 18.89 17.29
C ALA A 219 9.29 19.44 16.28
N ILE A 220 8.07 19.64 16.76
CA ILE A 220 7.07 20.50 16.17
C ILE A 220 6.85 21.63 17.17
N ALA A 221 7.10 22.87 16.72
CA ALA A 221 6.97 24.07 17.53
C ALA A 221 5.60 24.11 18.18
N SER A 222 5.59 24.30 19.50
CA SER A 222 4.38 24.35 20.31
C SER A 222 3.47 23.11 20.19
N LEU A 223 4.05 21.92 19.95
CA LEU A 223 3.27 20.69 19.93
C LEU A 223 3.98 19.53 20.60
N ALA A 224 5.21 19.22 20.18
CA ALA A 224 5.94 18.06 20.73
C ALA A 224 7.45 18.10 20.43
N SER A 225 8.21 17.36 21.22
CA SER A 225 9.61 17.02 20.92
C SER A 225 9.86 15.51 20.99
N TYR A 226 10.86 15.06 20.26
CA TYR A 226 11.17 13.64 20.06
C TYR A 226 12.65 13.33 20.28
N GLY A 227 12.92 12.14 20.83
CA GLY A 227 14.25 11.58 20.99
C GLY A 227 14.35 10.21 20.31
N TYR A 228 15.52 9.89 19.78
CA TYR A 228 15.78 8.68 19.02
C TYR A 228 17.00 7.94 19.57
N ASP A 229 17.01 6.62 19.41
CA ASP A 229 18.21 5.81 19.65
C ASP A 229 19.14 5.79 18.43
N GLY A 230 20.26 5.06 18.56
CA GLY A 230 21.25 4.88 17.48
C GLY A 230 20.74 4.09 16.27
N HIS A 231 19.63 3.36 16.41
CA HIS A 231 18.99 2.63 15.31
C HIS A 231 17.89 3.45 14.63
N GLY A 232 17.69 4.71 15.00
CA GLY A 232 16.65 5.55 14.40
C GLY A 232 15.26 5.35 14.97
N ARG A 233 15.10 4.55 16.02
CA ARG A 233 13.81 4.31 16.66
C ARG A 233 13.51 5.44 17.63
N ARG A 234 12.25 5.88 17.66
CA ARG A 234 11.82 6.95 18.55
C ARG A 234 11.64 6.42 19.97
N ILE A 235 12.48 6.85 20.90
CA ILE A 235 12.48 6.36 22.29
C ILE A 235 11.88 7.36 23.28
N ARG A 236 11.61 8.59 22.85
CA ARG A 236 11.03 9.64 23.70
C ARG A 236 10.07 10.51 22.90
N GLU A 237 8.91 10.78 23.45
CA GLU A 237 7.93 11.74 22.95
C GLU A 237 7.48 12.64 24.08
N THR A 238 7.63 13.95 23.94
CA THR A 238 7.21 14.92 24.94
C THR A 238 6.25 15.91 24.28
N PRO A 239 4.93 15.74 24.46
CA PRO A 239 3.96 16.74 24.04
C PRO A 239 4.17 18.05 24.82
N GLN A 240 3.86 19.19 24.19
CA GLN A 240 3.89 20.48 24.89
C GLN A 240 2.81 20.49 25.98
N GLY A 241 3.20 20.82 27.22
CA GLY A 241 2.29 20.82 28.37
C GLY A 241 1.79 19.43 28.78
N GLY A 242 2.31 18.37 28.17
CA GLY A 242 1.88 17.00 28.41
C GLY A 242 2.98 16.11 28.99
N THR A 243 2.58 14.90 29.36
CA THR A 243 3.45 13.91 29.97
C THR A 243 4.36 13.25 28.93
N THR A 244 5.65 13.12 29.26
CA THR A 244 6.61 12.41 28.40
C THR A 244 6.31 10.92 28.35
N ARG A 245 6.39 10.35 27.15
CA ARG A 245 6.13 8.94 26.84
C ARG A 245 7.37 8.30 26.22
N TYR A 246 7.56 7.01 26.47
CA TYR A 246 8.71 6.24 25.98
C TYR A 246 8.23 4.98 25.25
N PRO A 247 8.27 4.95 23.91
CA PRO A 247 7.99 3.73 23.16
C PRO A 247 9.02 2.64 23.46
N VAL A 248 8.54 1.40 23.61
CA VAL A 248 9.35 0.20 23.86
C VAL A 248 9.24 -0.72 22.66
N TYR A 249 10.36 -1.31 22.25
CA TYR A 249 10.46 -2.14 21.05
C TYR A 249 10.96 -3.54 21.39
N ASP A 250 10.55 -4.53 20.60
CA ASP A 250 11.16 -5.86 20.60
C ASP A 250 12.56 -5.83 19.93
N ARG A 251 13.22 -6.99 19.90
CA ARG A 251 14.54 -7.15 19.27
C ARG A 251 14.52 -6.92 17.76
N ASP A 252 13.37 -7.12 17.11
CA ASP A 252 13.19 -6.96 15.67
C ASP A 252 12.77 -5.51 15.32
N GLY A 253 12.66 -4.63 16.32
CA GLY A 253 12.29 -3.23 16.15
C GLY A 253 10.79 -2.98 16.05
N ARG A 254 9.93 -3.97 16.34
CA ARG A 254 8.48 -3.76 16.41
C ARG A 254 8.13 -3.10 17.74
N ARG A 255 7.30 -2.06 17.70
CA ARG A 255 6.83 -1.37 18.90
C ARG A 255 5.89 -2.30 19.67
N LEU A 256 6.20 -2.55 20.94
CA LEU A 256 5.40 -3.37 21.84
C LEU A 256 4.34 -2.53 22.56
N TYR A 257 4.78 -1.49 23.28
CA TYR A 257 3.90 -0.58 24.01
C TYR A 257 4.58 0.77 24.23
N THR A 258 3.99 1.64 25.03
CA THR A 258 4.54 2.94 25.39
C THR A 258 4.34 3.17 26.87
N ARG A 259 5.41 3.53 27.58
CA ARG A 259 5.34 3.80 29.02
C ARG A 259 5.26 5.29 29.30
N GLY A 260 4.56 5.65 30.37
CA GLY A 260 4.63 6.97 31.01
C GLY A 260 5.97 7.21 31.73
N PRO A 261 6.14 8.38 32.36
CA PRO A 261 7.38 8.77 33.01
C PRO A 261 7.66 7.95 34.27
N ASN A 262 6.62 7.39 34.88
CA ASN A 262 6.68 6.56 36.09
C ASN A 262 6.60 5.06 35.80
N GLY A 263 6.69 4.64 34.53
CA GLY A 263 6.63 3.22 34.14
C GLY A 263 5.22 2.64 33.94
N GLU A 264 4.17 3.46 34.06
CA GLU A 264 2.79 3.11 33.74
C GLU A 264 2.62 2.81 32.24
N GLN A 265 1.72 1.89 31.87
CA GLN A 265 1.41 1.53 30.47
C GLN A 265 0.30 2.40 29.88
#